data_AF-A0A015KIH5-F1
#
_entry.id   AF-A0A015KIH5-F1
#
_cell.length_a   1.000
_cell.length_b   1.000
_cell.length_c   1.000
_cell.angle_alpha   90.00
_cell.angle_beta   90.00
_cell.angle_gamma   90.00
#
_symmetry.space_group_name_H-M   'P 1'
#
loop_
_entity.id
_entity.type
_entity.pdbx_description
1 polymer ?
#
loop_
_entity_poly.entity_id
_entity_poly.type
_entity_poly.pdbx_seq_one_letter_code
_entity_poly.pdbx_strand_id
1 'polypeptide(L)'
;MNIKDGIELLVKNEKIWFYPRISIIIADWPEVATFCLTYKSSNSKFPCHFCMVARDNLANINLLPSDVKLRTHEEMFKHFSENTEKTICIESVPNFFWKIPNINIYLATVPDRMHHLDLGLFRYQIEFTYDLLKLQHNNKLIDELDCRIAAIPRYPGLKIFSNGLQSISRFTADEYRNLMKIMVFVVDNLYSSNTNNNITNNFLNNNDVVKLYQNWNEMYILSRSEKFSENDLIKFKAQRFIQAFKFISSSQLKLPKLHLWLYHIIDSIQLYGVINGYTTETYESLHKNFVKIPYRISNKKNIESQLLQTIRRQAISSIFSQQSVITKTPYMYRFSTKLFEFSLKNANLFFNEKKGSVDSKMQIGFSKFLECLDLYLDLLNDPKIDNSQVKIFGSVTIENGTIVRATNSYHNKSWFSNVAISMNSEELEDYISD
;
A
#
# COMPACT_ATOMS: atom_id res chain seq x y z
N MET A 1 1.74 31.40 7.96
CA MET A 1 1.57 30.96 9.36
C MET A 1 2.18 29.57 9.47
N ASN A 2 3.21 29.40 10.30
CA ASN A 2 3.80 28.09 10.54
C ASN A 2 2.87 27.36 11.51
N ILE A 3 2.01 26.46 11.03
CA ILE A 3 0.93 25.79 11.80
C ILE A 3 1.47 24.84 12.89
N LYS A 4 2.80 24.75 13.05
CA LYS A 4 3.43 24.02 14.17
C LYS A 4 3.08 24.64 15.53
N ASP A 5 2.79 25.93 15.56
CA ASP A 5 2.35 26.64 16.76
C ASP A 5 0.84 26.88 16.60
N GLY A 6 0.03 26.32 17.49
CA GLY A 6 -1.43 26.47 17.45
C GLY A 6 -1.88 27.95 17.43
N ILE A 7 -3.16 28.19 17.14
CA ILE A 7 -3.75 29.53 17.18
C ILE A 7 -4.14 29.83 18.63
N GLU A 8 -3.54 30.87 19.22
CA GLU A 8 -3.98 31.37 20.53
C GLU A 8 -5.22 32.25 20.33
N LEU A 9 -6.37 31.81 20.86
CA LEU A 9 -7.63 32.55 20.82
C LEU A 9 -7.97 33.07 22.21
N LEU A 10 -8.29 34.36 22.32
CA LEU A 10 -8.80 34.94 23.56
C LEU A 10 -10.33 34.76 23.60
N VAL A 11 -10.83 33.85 24.44
CA VAL A 11 -12.26 33.58 24.59
C VAL A 11 -12.64 33.89 26.03
N LYS A 12 -13.56 34.86 26.25
CA LYS A 12 -13.99 35.29 27.60
C LYS A 12 -12.81 35.67 28.53
N ASN A 13 -11.81 36.39 28.00
CA ASN A 13 -10.57 36.76 28.68
C ASN A 13 -9.64 35.60 29.07
N GLU A 14 -9.92 34.37 28.62
CA GLU A 14 -9.02 33.23 28.76
C GLU A 14 -8.28 32.98 27.46
N LYS A 15 -6.97 32.72 27.55
CA LYS A 15 -6.13 32.30 26.42
C LYS A 15 -6.32 30.81 26.19
N ILE A 16 -6.94 30.45 25.06
CA ILE A 16 -7.17 29.05 24.68
C ILE A 16 -6.32 28.74 23.46
N TRP A 17 -5.56 27.64 23.53
CA TRP A 17 -4.80 27.12 22.40
C TRP A 17 -5.71 26.30 21.49
N PHE A 18 -5.78 26.68 20.23
CA PHE A 18 -6.60 26.02 19.21
C PHE A 18 -5.72 25.39 18.14
N TYR A 19 -5.97 24.13 17.81
CA TYR A 19 -5.37 23.47 16.66
C TYR A 19 -6.45 23.24 15.60
N PRO A 20 -6.40 23.93 14.44
CA PRO A 20 -7.30 23.61 13.36
C PRO A 20 -7.03 22.17 12.90
N ARG A 21 -8.07 21.33 12.90
CA ARG A 21 -8.00 19.97 12.35
C ARG A 21 -8.83 19.92 11.08
N ILE A 22 -8.22 19.41 10.02
CA ILE A 22 -8.93 19.04 8.80
C ILE A 22 -9.36 17.58 8.98
N SER A 23 -10.66 17.34 8.95
CA SER A 23 -11.23 15.98 9.01
C SER A 23 -11.74 15.62 7.62
N ILE A 24 -11.40 14.40 7.19
CA ILE A 24 -11.81 13.83 5.91
C ILE A 24 -12.38 12.42 6.13
N ILE A 25 -13.23 11.99 5.22
CA ILE A 25 -13.83 10.65 5.19
C ILE A 25 -13.05 9.82 4.18
N ILE A 26 -12.30 8.86 4.70
CA ILE A 26 -11.53 7.88 3.93
C ILE A 26 -12.35 6.59 3.91
N ALA A 27 -12.91 6.26 2.76
CA ALA A 27 -13.79 5.12 2.59
C ALA A 27 -13.81 4.67 1.13
N ASP A 28 -14.28 3.45 0.88
CA ASP A 28 -14.48 2.98 -0.50
C ASP A 28 -15.68 3.68 -1.16
N TRP A 29 -15.87 3.51 -2.47
CA TRP A 29 -16.92 4.24 -3.19
C TRP A 29 -18.35 3.94 -2.68
N PRO A 30 -18.76 2.66 -2.43
CA PRO A 30 -20.05 2.35 -1.81
C PRO A 30 -20.27 2.97 -0.42
N GLU A 31 -19.24 2.98 0.42
CA GLU A 31 -19.29 3.59 1.75
C GLU A 31 -19.41 5.11 1.65
N VAL A 32 -18.61 5.77 0.80
CA VAL A 32 -18.72 7.21 0.54
C VAL A 32 -20.12 7.57 0.04
N ALA A 33 -20.68 6.80 -0.89
CA ALA A 33 -22.05 7.00 -1.36
C ALA A 33 -23.07 6.91 -0.22
N THR A 34 -22.80 6.10 0.81
CA THR A 34 -23.63 6.00 2.02
C THR A 34 -23.52 7.25 2.89
N PHE A 35 -22.32 7.77 3.15
CA PHE A 35 -22.13 9.03 3.88
C PHE A 35 -22.82 10.21 3.18
N CYS A 36 -22.72 10.25 1.86
CA CYS A 36 -23.31 11.30 1.02
C CYS A 36 -24.82 11.12 0.77
N LEU A 37 -25.39 9.94 1.08
CA LEU A 37 -26.74 9.52 0.69
C LEU A 37 -27.00 9.69 -0.82
N THR A 38 -26.01 9.37 -1.64
CA THR A 38 -26.15 9.31 -3.10
C THR A 38 -26.43 7.89 -3.53
N TYR A 39 -27.18 7.71 -4.61
CA TYR A 39 -27.46 6.38 -5.14
C TYR A 39 -26.17 5.58 -5.40
N LYS A 40 -26.11 4.36 -4.86
CA LYS A 40 -24.96 3.44 -5.02
C LYS A 40 -24.88 2.77 -6.38
N SER A 41 -25.81 3.05 -7.29
CA SER A 41 -25.80 2.46 -8.62
C SER A 41 -24.97 3.32 -9.58
N SER A 42 -23.97 2.70 -10.21
CA SER A 42 -23.22 3.29 -11.33
C SER A 42 -24.11 3.58 -12.55
N ASN A 43 -25.30 2.99 -12.60
CA ASN A 43 -26.31 3.23 -13.64
C ASN A 43 -27.28 4.37 -13.33
N SER A 44 -27.13 5.05 -12.18
CA SER A 44 -27.93 6.23 -11.85
C SER A 44 -27.67 7.39 -12.82
N LYS A 45 -28.60 8.35 -12.88
CA LYS A 45 -28.49 9.51 -13.78
C LYS A 45 -27.27 10.39 -13.43
N PHE A 46 -26.97 10.52 -12.13
CA PHE A 46 -25.88 11.31 -11.58
C PHE A 46 -25.04 10.48 -10.59
N PRO A 47 -24.19 9.56 -11.07
CA PRO A 47 -23.53 8.54 -10.25
C PRO A 47 -22.30 9.03 -9.49
N CYS A 48 -21.87 10.28 -9.69
CA CYS A 48 -20.79 10.86 -8.91
C CYS A 48 -21.30 11.38 -7.55
N HIS A 49 -20.57 11.09 -6.47
CA HIS A 49 -20.90 11.61 -5.15
C HIS A 49 -20.35 13.03 -4.89
N PHE A 50 -19.38 13.50 -5.69
CA PHE A 50 -18.87 14.87 -5.60
C PHE A 50 -19.71 15.86 -6.41
N CYS A 51 -20.27 15.44 -7.54
CA CYS A 51 -20.89 16.35 -8.50
C CYS A 51 -22.11 15.73 -9.19
N MET A 52 -22.90 16.58 -9.86
CA MET A 52 -24.07 16.18 -10.65
C MET A 52 -23.72 15.98 -12.13
N VAL A 53 -22.58 15.33 -12.42
CA VAL A 53 -22.25 14.93 -13.80
C VAL A 53 -23.21 13.84 -14.28
N ALA A 54 -23.75 14.00 -15.48
CA ALA A 54 -24.60 12.97 -16.08
C ALA A 54 -23.79 11.70 -16.37
N ARG A 55 -24.42 10.53 -16.23
CA ARG A 55 -23.81 9.21 -16.51
C ARG A 55 -23.12 9.15 -17.87
N ASP A 56 -23.72 9.73 -18.91
CA ASP A 56 -23.18 9.72 -20.27
C ASP A 56 -21.89 10.56 -20.43
N ASN A 57 -21.62 11.45 -19.47
CA ASN A 57 -20.46 12.32 -19.45
C ASN A 57 -19.31 11.81 -18.56
N LEU A 58 -19.44 10.64 -17.91
CA LEU A 58 -18.40 10.12 -17.01
C LEU A 58 -17.03 9.93 -17.68
N ALA A 59 -17.02 9.55 -18.96
CA ALA A 59 -15.80 9.35 -19.75
C ALA A 59 -15.43 10.57 -20.61
N ASN A 60 -16.13 11.69 -20.48
CA ASN A 60 -15.84 12.90 -21.25
C ASN A 60 -14.68 13.66 -20.57
N ILE A 61 -13.56 13.82 -21.28
CA ILE A 61 -12.36 14.53 -20.80
C ILE A 61 -12.38 16.03 -21.07
N ASN A 62 -13.37 16.51 -21.83
CA ASN A 62 -13.49 17.89 -22.27
C ASN A 62 -14.62 18.64 -21.56
N LEU A 63 -15.09 18.14 -20.42
CA LEU A 63 -16.06 18.86 -19.60
C LEU A 63 -15.44 20.17 -19.11
N LEU A 64 -16.22 21.25 -19.25
CA LEU A 64 -15.89 22.55 -18.68
C LEU A 64 -16.21 22.54 -17.18
N PRO A 65 -15.60 23.43 -16.37
CA PRO A 65 -15.95 23.55 -14.95
C PRO A 65 -17.45 23.77 -14.71
N SER A 66 -18.15 24.45 -15.63
CA SER A 66 -19.60 24.65 -15.57
C SER A 66 -20.41 23.35 -15.72
N ASP A 67 -19.86 22.34 -16.40
CA ASP A 67 -20.50 21.04 -16.61
C ASP A 67 -20.37 20.12 -15.38
N VAL A 68 -19.41 20.42 -14.49
CA VAL A 68 -19.11 19.66 -13.27
C VAL A 68 -19.66 20.41 -12.07
N LYS A 69 -20.99 20.51 -11.99
CA LYS A 69 -21.65 21.16 -10.85
C LYS A 69 -21.49 20.31 -9.59
N LEU A 70 -20.69 20.79 -8.63
CA LEU A 70 -20.46 20.11 -7.36
C LEU A 70 -21.75 19.99 -6.54
N ARG A 71 -21.88 18.90 -5.79
CA ARG A 71 -22.93 18.73 -4.80
C ARG A 71 -22.56 19.56 -3.57
N THR A 72 -23.48 20.41 -3.11
CA THR A 72 -23.30 21.14 -1.86
C THR A 72 -24.33 20.72 -0.83
N HIS A 73 -24.00 20.97 0.43
CA HIS A 73 -24.94 20.75 1.51
C HIS A 73 -26.25 21.53 1.27
N GLU A 74 -26.20 22.82 0.91
CA GLU A 74 -27.40 23.63 0.73
C GLU A 74 -28.25 23.13 -0.44
N GLU A 75 -27.63 22.83 -1.58
CA GLU A 75 -28.35 22.39 -2.78
C GLU A 75 -29.01 21.03 -2.58
N MET A 76 -28.29 20.07 -2.00
CA MET A 76 -28.84 18.72 -1.79
C MET A 76 -29.95 18.73 -0.73
N PHE A 77 -29.79 19.54 0.33
CA PHE A 77 -30.84 19.74 1.34
C PHE A 77 -32.08 20.43 0.76
N LYS A 78 -31.90 21.40 -0.14
CA LYS A 78 -33.00 22.06 -0.84
C LYS A 78 -33.81 21.05 -1.66
N HIS A 79 -33.14 20.23 -2.47
CA HIS A 79 -33.81 19.19 -3.25
C HIS A 79 -34.58 18.20 -2.37
N PHE A 80 -34.02 17.80 -1.23
CA PHE A 80 -34.71 16.97 -0.24
C PHE A 80 -35.94 17.66 0.36
N SER A 81 -35.82 18.93 0.76
CA SER A 81 -36.93 19.70 1.34
C SER A 81 -38.08 19.93 0.36
N GLU A 82 -37.75 20.03 -0.94
CA GLU A 82 -38.71 20.22 -2.04
C GLU A 82 -39.24 18.88 -2.60
N ASN A 83 -38.87 17.72 -2.03
CA ASN A 83 -39.22 16.38 -2.52
C ASN A 83 -38.79 16.10 -3.98
N THR A 84 -37.64 16.65 -4.38
CA THR A 84 -37.04 16.47 -5.71
C THR A 84 -35.70 15.71 -5.66
N GLU A 85 -35.34 15.12 -4.53
CA GLU A 85 -34.07 14.44 -4.28
C GLU A 85 -33.80 13.27 -5.26
N LYS A 86 -34.85 12.57 -5.68
CA LYS A 86 -34.73 11.48 -6.65
C LYS A 86 -34.27 11.96 -8.02
N THR A 87 -34.57 13.21 -8.39
CA THR A 87 -34.17 13.80 -9.68
C THR A 87 -32.67 13.99 -9.79
N ILE A 88 -31.99 14.13 -8.64
CA ILE A 88 -30.55 14.33 -8.51
C ILE A 88 -29.85 13.11 -7.87
N CYS A 89 -30.53 11.96 -7.80
CA CYS A 89 -29.99 10.69 -7.27
C CYS A 89 -29.52 10.76 -5.82
N ILE A 90 -30.28 11.46 -4.97
CA ILE A 90 -30.12 11.44 -3.50
C ILE A 90 -31.20 10.52 -2.90
N GLU A 91 -30.82 9.75 -1.89
CA GLU A 91 -31.72 8.87 -1.15
C GLU A 91 -32.78 9.67 -0.39
N SER A 92 -34.03 9.15 -0.33
CA SER A 92 -35.16 9.79 0.36
C SER A 92 -35.09 9.64 1.89
N VAL A 93 -33.92 9.91 2.48
CA VAL A 93 -33.63 9.88 3.91
C VAL A 93 -32.87 11.16 4.27
N PRO A 94 -33.21 11.85 5.38
CA PRO A 94 -32.50 13.07 5.75
C PRO A 94 -31.04 12.75 6.10
N ASN A 95 -30.09 13.41 5.43
CA ASN A 95 -28.68 13.26 5.76
C ASN A 95 -28.39 13.94 7.10
N PHE A 96 -27.79 13.22 8.04
CA PHE A 96 -27.39 13.77 9.34
C PHE A 96 -26.44 14.97 9.22
N PHE A 97 -25.50 14.91 8.27
CA PHE A 97 -24.48 15.95 8.09
C PHE A 97 -25.07 17.28 7.63
N TRP A 98 -26.29 17.27 7.07
CA TRP A 98 -27.00 18.50 6.68
C TRP A 98 -27.42 19.38 7.87
N LYS A 99 -27.30 18.91 9.10
CA LYS A 99 -27.58 19.71 10.29
C LYS A 99 -26.33 20.37 10.87
N ILE A 100 -25.14 20.03 10.35
CA ILE A 100 -23.88 20.52 10.89
C ILE A 100 -23.45 21.77 10.12
N PRO A 101 -23.38 22.94 10.77
CA PRO A 101 -23.01 24.17 10.08
C PRO A 101 -21.57 24.10 9.55
N ASN A 102 -21.33 24.71 8.39
CA ASN A 102 -20.02 24.82 7.74
C ASN A 102 -19.36 23.48 7.37
N ILE A 103 -20.14 22.40 7.23
CA ILE A 103 -19.66 21.12 6.70
C ILE A 103 -20.35 20.83 5.37
N ASN A 104 -19.56 20.62 4.32
CA ASN A 104 -20.03 20.02 3.08
C ASN A 104 -19.60 18.56 3.05
N ILE A 105 -20.53 17.64 3.34
CA ILE A 105 -20.27 16.19 3.35
C ILE A 105 -19.71 15.68 2.01
N TYR A 106 -20.14 16.28 0.89
CA TYR A 106 -19.72 15.89 -0.46
C TYR A 106 -18.29 16.33 -0.78
N LEU A 107 -17.75 17.32 -0.06
CA LEU A 107 -16.34 17.70 -0.15
C LEU A 107 -15.49 16.99 0.91
N ALA A 108 -16.07 16.62 2.05
CA ALA A 108 -15.35 15.95 3.13
C ALA A 108 -14.82 14.56 2.75
N THR A 109 -15.30 13.97 1.65
CA THR A 109 -14.88 12.66 1.15
C THR A 109 -13.71 12.79 0.18
N VAL A 110 -12.88 11.76 0.08
CA VAL A 110 -11.68 11.77 -0.79
C VAL A 110 -11.58 10.50 -1.66
N PRO A 111 -11.03 10.57 -2.88
CA PRO A 111 -10.84 9.39 -3.71
C PRO A 111 -9.75 8.48 -3.12
N ASP A 112 -10.13 7.27 -2.70
CA ASP A 112 -9.16 6.29 -2.20
C ASP A 112 -8.38 5.62 -3.34
N ARG A 113 -7.07 5.88 -3.39
CA ARG A 113 -6.14 5.34 -4.39
C ARG A 113 -6.21 3.83 -4.55
N MET A 114 -6.32 3.07 -3.46
CA MET A 114 -6.31 1.60 -3.54
C MET A 114 -7.54 1.10 -4.30
N HIS A 115 -8.74 1.56 -3.93
CA HIS A 115 -9.99 1.14 -4.59
C HIS A 115 -10.20 1.79 -5.98
N HIS A 116 -9.60 2.95 -6.24
CA HIS A 116 -9.70 3.63 -7.53
C HIS A 116 -8.69 3.11 -8.55
N LEU A 117 -7.43 2.91 -8.16
CA LEU A 117 -6.35 2.49 -9.07
C LEU A 117 -6.11 0.99 -9.03
N ASP A 118 -5.70 0.46 -7.86
CA ASP A 118 -5.25 -0.94 -7.72
C ASP A 118 -6.39 -1.91 -8.06
N LEU A 119 -7.51 -1.79 -7.34
CA LEU A 119 -8.69 -2.67 -7.47
C LEU A 119 -9.74 -2.13 -8.46
N GLY A 120 -9.53 -0.95 -9.03
CA GLY A 120 -10.50 -0.26 -9.89
C GLY A 120 -10.05 -0.19 -11.34
N LEU A 121 -9.46 0.94 -11.70
CA LEU A 121 -9.12 1.27 -13.09
C LEU A 121 -8.04 0.35 -13.69
N PHE A 122 -7.05 -0.11 -12.92
CA PHE A 122 -6.05 -1.04 -13.45
C PHE A 122 -6.62 -2.43 -13.73
N ARG A 123 -7.56 -2.89 -12.89
CA ARG A 123 -8.33 -4.11 -13.18
C ARG A 123 -9.00 -4.02 -14.55
N TYR A 124 -9.70 -2.91 -14.83
CA TYR A 124 -10.30 -2.68 -16.14
C TYR A 124 -9.26 -2.59 -17.26
N GLN A 125 -8.08 -2.03 -17.00
CA GLN A 125 -7.00 -2.00 -18.00
C GLN A 125 -6.57 -3.41 -18.43
N ILE A 126 -6.43 -4.34 -17.48
CA ILE A 126 -6.13 -5.75 -17.76
C ILE A 126 -7.28 -6.39 -18.53
N GLU A 127 -8.51 -6.32 -18.01
CA GLU A 127 -9.70 -6.91 -18.63
C GLU A 127 -9.88 -6.42 -20.07
N PHE A 128 -9.83 -5.10 -20.29
CA PHE A 128 -9.97 -4.52 -21.62
C PHE A 128 -8.78 -4.79 -22.55
N THR A 129 -7.59 -5.08 -22.01
CA THR A 129 -6.46 -5.56 -22.83
C THR A 129 -6.75 -6.96 -23.38
N TYR A 130 -7.32 -7.86 -22.58
CA TYR A 130 -7.75 -9.19 -23.05
C TYR A 130 -8.83 -9.05 -24.11
N ASP A 131 -9.85 -8.23 -23.87
CA ASP A 131 -10.93 -7.98 -24.84
C ASP A 131 -10.41 -7.36 -26.14
N LEU A 132 -9.47 -6.42 -26.05
CA LEU A 132 -8.79 -5.80 -27.20
C LEU A 132 -8.08 -6.84 -28.06
N LEU A 133 -7.26 -7.70 -27.44
CA LEU A 133 -6.52 -8.74 -28.14
C LEU A 133 -7.47 -9.76 -28.77
N LYS A 134 -8.52 -10.15 -28.07
CA LYS A 134 -9.55 -11.07 -28.58
C LYS A 134 -10.23 -10.49 -29.82
N LEU A 135 -10.59 -9.20 -29.77
CA LEU A 135 -11.28 -8.50 -30.84
C LEU A 135 -10.38 -8.27 -32.07
N GLN A 136 -9.10 -7.94 -31.89
CA GLN A 136 -8.20 -7.59 -32.99
C GLN A 136 -7.44 -8.79 -33.58
N HIS A 137 -7.20 -9.85 -32.80
CA HIS A 137 -6.20 -10.87 -33.14
C HIS A 137 -6.59 -12.31 -32.75
N ASN A 138 -7.83 -12.55 -32.30
CA ASN A 138 -8.34 -13.85 -31.82
C ASN A 138 -7.64 -14.36 -30.54
N ASN A 139 -8.03 -15.55 -30.07
CA ASN A 139 -7.54 -16.12 -28.81
C ASN A 139 -6.02 -16.42 -28.78
N LYS A 140 -5.36 -16.58 -29.94
CA LYS A 140 -3.93 -16.95 -30.01
C LYS A 140 -3.01 -15.94 -29.32
N LEU A 141 -3.29 -14.63 -29.42
CA LEU A 141 -2.48 -13.62 -28.73
C LEU A 141 -2.73 -13.59 -27.22
N ILE A 142 -3.90 -14.06 -26.77
CA ILE A 142 -4.20 -14.17 -25.36
C ILE A 142 -3.35 -15.29 -24.75
N ASP A 143 -3.28 -16.45 -25.43
CA ASP A 143 -2.44 -17.57 -25.00
C ASP A 143 -0.95 -17.15 -24.95
N GLU A 144 -0.49 -16.38 -25.94
CA GLU A 144 0.87 -15.81 -25.95
C GLU A 144 1.11 -14.84 -24.79
N LEU A 145 0.14 -13.95 -24.50
CA LEU A 145 0.21 -13.03 -23.37
C LEU A 145 0.36 -13.80 -22.04
N ASP A 146 -0.47 -14.82 -21.82
CA ASP A 146 -0.42 -15.68 -20.64
C ASP A 146 0.90 -16.47 -20.56
N CYS A 147 1.42 -16.97 -21.69
CA CYS A 147 2.72 -17.62 -21.75
C CYS A 147 3.85 -16.68 -21.35
N ARG A 148 3.83 -15.42 -21.81
CA ARG A 148 4.83 -14.40 -21.43
C ARG A 148 4.75 -14.03 -19.96
N ILE A 149 3.54 -13.95 -19.39
CA ILE A 149 3.33 -13.74 -17.95
C ILE A 149 3.93 -14.90 -17.15
N ALA A 150 3.68 -16.14 -17.57
CA ALA A 150 4.22 -17.34 -16.92
C ALA A 150 5.75 -17.46 -17.08
N ALA A 151 6.32 -16.92 -18.15
CA ALA A 151 7.75 -16.93 -18.43
C ALA A 151 8.57 -15.90 -17.63
N ILE A 152 7.93 -14.99 -16.90
CA ILE A 152 8.63 -14.02 -16.06
C ILE A 152 9.50 -14.76 -15.02
N PRO A 153 10.83 -14.50 -14.99
CA PRO A 153 11.72 -15.16 -14.03
C PRO A 153 11.34 -14.85 -12.58
N ARG A 154 11.63 -15.81 -11.69
CA ARG A 154 11.44 -15.61 -10.25
C ARG A 154 12.34 -14.47 -9.76
N TYR A 155 11.77 -13.53 -9.02
CA TYR A 155 12.50 -12.43 -8.38
C TYR A 155 11.98 -12.20 -6.95
N PRO A 156 12.85 -11.93 -5.95
CA PRO A 156 12.42 -11.66 -4.59
C PRO A 156 11.39 -10.52 -4.51
N GLY A 157 10.23 -10.79 -3.90
CA GLY A 157 9.15 -9.80 -3.75
C GLY A 157 8.31 -9.56 -5.01
N LEU A 158 8.47 -10.38 -6.05
CA LEU A 158 7.59 -10.41 -7.21
C LEU A 158 6.75 -11.69 -7.20
N LYS A 159 5.42 -11.55 -7.27
CA LYS A 159 4.52 -12.71 -7.38
C LYS A 159 4.55 -13.25 -8.81
N ILE A 160 4.57 -14.58 -8.93
CA ILE A 160 4.63 -15.30 -10.21
C ILE A 160 3.24 -15.82 -10.54
N PHE A 161 2.83 -15.64 -11.79
CA PHE A 161 1.55 -16.10 -12.33
C PHE A 161 1.80 -17.24 -13.32
N SER A 162 2.15 -18.42 -12.80
CA SER A 162 2.65 -19.55 -13.62
C SER A 162 1.63 -20.12 -14.60
N ASN A 163 0.33 -19.85 -14.40
CA ASN A 163 -0.77 -20.36 -15.22
C ASN A 163 -1.48 -19.23 -15.98
N GLY A 164 -0.79 -18.11 -16.24
CA GLY A 164 -1.40 -16.91 -16.81
C GLY A 164 -2.42 -16.26 -15.87
N LEU A 165 -3.26 -15.38 -16.41
CA LEU A 165 -4.28 -14.66 -15.64
C LEU A 165 -5.68 -15.25 -15.77
N GLN A 166 -5.94 -16.04 -16.82
CA GLN A 166 -7.29 -16.58 -17.12
C GLN A 166 -7.86 -17.48 -16.01
N SER A 167 -7.00 -18.15 -15.24
CA SER A 167 -7.41 -19.08 -14.18
C SER A 167 -7.73 -18.39 -12.84
N ILE A 168 -7.38 -17.12 -12.69
CA ILE A 168 -7.51 -16.39 -11.43
C ILE A 168 -8.84 -15.63 -11.45
N SER A 169 -9.78 -16.08 -10.62
CA SER A 169 -11.11 -15.46 -10.57
C SER A 169 -11.08 -14.02 -10.06
N ARG A 170 -10.16 -13.70 -9.14
CA ARG A 170 -10.03 -12.38 -8.51
C ARG A 170 -8.60 -12.12 -8.06
N PHE A 171 -8.16 -10.90 -8.27
CA PHE A 171 -6.86 -10.43 -7.82
C PHE A 171 -6.99 -9.49 -6.62
N THR A 172 -6.06 -9.63 -5.69
CA THR A 172 -5.78 -8.70 -4.60
C THR A 172 -5.07 -7.45 -5.11
N ALA A 173 -5.08 -6.37 -4.31
CA ALA A 173 -4.37 -5.14 -4.66
C ALA A 173 -2.86 -5.38 -4.84
N ASP A 174 -2.26 -6.27 -4.04
CA ASP A 174 -0.84 -6.62 -4.18
C ASP A 174 -0.55 -7.36 -5.50
N GLU A 175 -1.43 -8.27 -5.92
CA GLU A 175 -1.29 -8.93 -7.22
C GLU A 175 -1.35 -7.95 -8.38
N TYR A 176 -2.30 -7.02 -8.38
CA TYR A 176 -2.35 -5.97 -9.39
C TYR A 176 -1.08 -5.12 -9.42
N ARG A 177 -0.51 -4.78 -8.26
CA ARG A 177 0.78 -4.07 -8.20
C ARG A 177 1.93 -4.89 -8.77
N ASN A 178 1.92 -6.21 -8.56
CA ASN A 178 2.91 -7.10 -9.19
C ASN A 178 2.71 -7.17 -10.71
N LEU A 179 1.46 -7.18 -11.20
CA LEU A 179 1.15 -7.06 -12.62
C LEU A 179 1.63 -5.73 -13.20
N MET A 180 1.40 -4.59 -12.55
CA MET A 180 1.90 -3.27 -13.02
C MET A 180 3.42 -3.28 -13.29
N LYS A 181 4.20 -3.99 -12.46
CA LYS A 181 5.66 -4.11 -12.63
C LYS A 181 6.06 -4.86 -13.90
N ILE A 182 5.28 -5.87 -14.31
CA ILE A 182 5.67 -6.79 -15.39
C ILE A 182 4.95 -6.52 -16.73
N MET A 183 3.75 -5.93 -16.69
CA MET A 183 2.87 -5.88 -17.87
C MET A 183 3.47 -5.11 -19.04
N VAL A 184 4.29 -4.08 -18.80
CA VAL A 184 4.99 -3.36 -19.87
C VAL A 184 5.87 -4.29 -20.70
N PHE A 185 6.58 -5.22 -20.04
CA PHE A 185 7.45 -6.20 -20.73
C PHE A 185 6.65 -7.31 -21.39
N VAL A 186 5.53 -7.70 -20.78
CA VAL A 186 4.65 -8.75 -21.32
C VAL A 186 4.02 -8.29 -22.64
N VAL A 187 3.52 -7.05 -22.69
CA VAL A 187 2.85 -6.51 -23.88
C VAL A 187 3.83 -6.01 -24.94
N ASP A 188 5.10 -5.77 -24.60
CA ASP A 188 6.10 -5.29 -25.55
C ASP A 188 6.31 -6.27 -26.71
N ASN A 189 6.25 -5.77 -27.94
CA ASN A 189 6.39 -6.56 -29.16
C ASN A 189 5.49 -7.82 -29.17
N LEU A 190 4.28 -7.72 -28.63
CA LEU A 190 3.31 -8.84 -28.61
C LEU A 190 2.76 -9.14 -30.01
N TYR A 191 2.56 -8.10 -30.82
CA TYR A 191 2.11 -8.21 -32.20
C TYR A 191 2.64 -7.06 -33.06
N SER A 192 2.87 -7.34 -34.35
CA SER A 192 3.30 -6.33 -35.31
C SER A 192 2.14 -5.41 -35.72
N SER A 193 2.43 -4.13 -35.95
CA SER A 193 1.48 -3.19 -36.58
C SER A 193 1.09 -3.72 -37.96
N ASN A 194 -0.18 -4.12 -38.11
CA ASN A 194 -0.66 -4.68 -39.37
C ASN A 194 -0.83 -3.54 -40.39
N THR A 195 -0.02 -3.50 -41.44
CA THR A 195 -0.12 -2.51 -42.52
C THR A 195 -1.38 -2.67 -43.37
N ASN A 196 -2.09 -3.79 -43.24
CA ASN A 196 -3.24 -4.13 -44.10
C ASN A 196 -4.62 -3.88 -43.45
N ASN A 197 -4.68 -3.38 -42.22
CA ASN A 197 -5.95 -3.11 -41.53
C ASN A 197 -6.29 -1.61 -41.52
N ASN A 198 -6.34 -0.98 -42.69
CA ASN A 198 -6.81 0.39 -42.87
C ASN A 198 -8.35 0.56 -42.74
N ILE A 199 -9.08 -0.44 -42.25
CA ILE A 199 -10.55 -0.51 -42.41
C ILE A 199 -11.32 -0.26 -41.10
N THR A 200 -10.67 -0.19 -39.94
CA THR A 200 -11.37 0.12 -38.68
C THR A 200 -10.65 1.20 -37.90
N ASN A 201 -11.33 2.33 -37.64
CA ASN A 201 -10.86 3.45 -36.80
C ASN A 201 -10.52 3.05 -35.34
N ASN A 202 -10.63 1.77 -35.00
CA ASN A 202 -10.49 1.19 -33.66
C ASN A 202 -9.35 0.16 -33.56
N PHE A 203 -8.41 0.14 -34.53
CA PHE A 203 -7.20 -0.67 -34.42
C PHE A 203 -6.15 0.03 -33.55
N LEU A 204 -5.60 -0.68 -32.57
CA LEU A 204 -4.62 -0.15 -31.63
C LEU A 204 -3.30 -0.91 -31.85
N ASN A 205 -2.25 -0.20 -32.26
CA ASN A 205 -0.96 -0.85 -32.48
C ASN A 205 -0.33 -1.25 -31.12
N ASN A 206 0.59 -2.21 -31.16
CA ASN A 206 1.23 -2.71 -29.95
C ASN A 206 2.01 -1.61 -29.20
N ASN A 207 2.65 -0.68 -29.91
CA ASN A 207 3.38 0.43 -29.31
C ASN A 207 2.47 1.34 -28.47
N ASP A 208 1.22 1.53 -28.90
CA ASP A 208 0.23 2.31 -28.16
C ASP A 208 -0.27 1.55 -26.91
N VAL A 209 -0.37 0.22 -26.97
CA VAL A 209 -0.59 -0.62 -25.78
C VAL A 209 0.58 -0.50 -24.80
N VAL A 210 1.83 -0.60 -25.26
CA VAL A 210 3.02 -0.43 -24.42
C VAL A 210 3.02 0.95 -23.75
N LYS A 211 2.79 2.00 -24.54
CA LYS A 211 2.67 3.39 -24.07
C LYS A 211 1.54 3.62 -23.07
N LEU A 212 0.45 2.87 -23.18
CA LEU A 212 -0.65 2.90 -22.22
C LEU A 212 -0.18 2.37 -20.86
N TYR A 213 0.51 1.22 -20.81
CA TYR A 213 1.05 0.65 -19.56
C TYR A 213 2.19 1.49 -18.99
N GLN A 214 3.05 2.09 -19.82
CA GLN A 214 4.08 3.03 -19.37
C GLN A 214 3.46 4.25 -18.70
N ASN A 215 2.48 4.90 -19.34
CA ASN A 215 1.78 6.05 -18.75
C ASN A 215 1.04 5.69 -17.47
N TRP A 216 0.45 4.49 -17.42
CA TRP A 216 -0.18 3.98 -16.21
C TRP A 216 0.83 3.91 -15.06
N ASN A 217 2.01 3.31 -15.31
CA ASN A 217 3.06 3.18 -14.30
C ASN A 217 3.61 4.54 -13.86
N GLU A 218 3.82 5.47 -14.79
CA GLU A 218 4.24 6.84 -14.44
C GLU A 218 3.20 7.53 -13.53
N MET A 219 1.92 7.49 -13.92
CA MET A 219 0.82 8.05 -13.13
C MET A 219 0.72 7.36 -11.76
N TYR A 220 0.85 6.04 -11.72
CA TYR A 220 0.77 5.26 -10.49
C TYR A 220 1.91 5.59 -9.53
N ILE A 221 3.15 5.69 -10.01
CA ILE A 221 4.30 6.08 -9.20
C ILE A 221 4.09 7.50 -8.65
N LEU A 222 3.65 8.44 -9.50
CA LEU A 222 3.34 9.80 -9.07
C LEU A 222 2.24 9.83 -8.02
N SER A 223 1.22 8.98 -8.12
CA SER A 223 0.15 8.89 -7.11
C SER A 223 0.64 8.54 -5.70
N ARG A 224 1.85 7.98 -5.59
CA ARG A 224 2.50 7.64 -4.33
C ARG A 224 3.54 8.67 -3.88
N SER A 225 3.70 9.77 -4.61
CA SER A 225 4.63 10.85 -4.27
C SER A 225 4.14 11.64 -3.04
N GLU A 226 5.10 12.14 -2.26
CA GLU A 226 4.84 13.06 -1.15
C GLU A 226 4.82 14.54 -1.59
N LYS A 227 5.15 14.81 -2.85
CA LYS A 227 5.18 16.17 -3.41
C LYS A 227 4.74 16.15 -4.87
N PHE A 228 4.02 17.19 -5.27
CA PHE A 228 3.53 17.38 -6.63
C PHE A 228 3.95 18.74 -7.16
N SER A 229 4.46 18.79 -8.38
CA SER A 229 4.48 20.02 -9.19
C SER A 229 3.18 20.13 -9.99
N GLU A 230 2.88 21.32 -10.48
CA GLU A 230 1.71 21.57 -11.34
C GLU A 230 1.76 20.73 -12.63
N ASN A 231 2.96 20.50 -13.16
CA ASN A 231 3.20 19.62 -14.31
C ASN A 231 2.95 18.13 -13.99
N ASP A 232 3.19 17.70 -12.76
CA ASP A 232 2.88 16.32 -12.35
C ASP A 232 1.37 16.06 -12.36
N LEU A 233 0.57 17.06 -11.97
CA LEU A 233 -0.88 16.95 -11.94
C LEU A 233 -1.49 16.73 -13.34
N ILE A 234 -0.84 17.24 -14.39
CA ILE A 234 -1.26 17.01 -15.78
C ILE A 234 -1.21 15.50 -16.13
N LYS A 235 -0.26 14.75 -15.57
CA LYS A 235 -0.09 13.31 -15.83
C LYS A 235 -1.18 12.45 -15.20
N PHE A 236 -2.00 12.98 -14.27
CA PHE A 236 -3.17 12.27 -13.76
C PHE A 236 -4.32 12.18 -14.77
N LYS A 237 -4.28 12.98 -15.84
CA LYS A 237 -5.28 12.91 -16.92
C LYS A 237 -5.08 11.61 -17.70
N ALA A 238 -5.84 10.57 -17.34
CA ALA A 238 -5.81 9.22 -17.91
C ALA A 238 -6.34 9.15 -19.37
N GLN A 239 -5.92 10.06 -20.23
CA GLN A 239 -6.42 10.23 -21.60
C GLN A 239 -6.17 8.99 -22.48
N ARG A 240 -4.98 8.38 -22.36
CA ARG A 240 -4.62 7.17 -23.13
C ARG A 240 -5.53 5.99 -22.80
N PHE A 241 -5.91 5.83 -21.53
CA PHE A 241 -6.82 4.76 -21.10
C PHE A 241 -8.18 4.89 -21.81
N ILE A 242 -8.70 6.12 -21.91
CA ILE A 242 -9.98 6.37 -22.56
C ILE A 242 -9.90 6.13 -24.07
N GLN A 243 -8.84 6.66 -24.71
CA GLN A 243 -8.61 6.47 -26.14
C GLN A 243 -8.47 4.99 -26.50
N ALA A 244 -7.78 4.20 -25.67
CA ALA A 244 -7.53 2.79 -25.92
C ALA A 244 -8.77 1.91 -25.72
N PHE A 245 -9.64 2.22 -24.76
CA PHE A 245 -10.67 1.26 -24.33
C PHE A 245 -12.12 1.73 -24.50
N LYS A 246 -12.38 2.99 -24.91
CA LYS A 246 -13.76 3.48 -25.08
C LYS A 246 -14.60 2.63 -26.04
N PHE A 247 -13.98 2.13 -27.10
CA PHE A 247 -14.66 1.28 -28.09
C PHE A 247 -14.72 -0.20 -27.69
N ILE A 248 -13.89 -0.65 -26.74
CA ILE A 248 -13.90 -2.01 -26.18
C ILE A 248 -14.97 -2.13 -25.10
N SER A 249 -15.08 -1.10 -24.26
CA SER A 249 -16.01 -1.09 -23.14
C SER A 249 -17.47 -1.04 -23.62
N SER A 250 -18.27 -2.04 -23.22
CA SER A 250 -19.71 -2.08 -23.50
C SER A 250 -20.46 -0.89 -22.90
N SER A 251 -19.98 -0.36 -21.77
CA SER A 251 -20.54 0.84 -21.14
C SER A 251 -19.96 2.15 -21.69
N GLN A 252 -19.03 2.09 -22.67
CA GLN A 252 -18.26 3.23 -23.18
C GLN A 252 -17.48 3.95 -22.07
N LEU A 253 -16.93 3.18 -21.12
CA LEU A 253 -16.19 3.69 -19.95
C LEU A 253 -17.01 4.60 -19.02
N LYS A 254 -18.34 4.39 -18.93
CA LYS A 254 -19.20 5.06 -17.94
C LYS A 254 -18.93 4.54 -16.53
N LEU A 255 -17.71 4.78 -16.04
CA LEU A 255 -17.16 4.30 -14.78
C LEU A 255 -17.06 5.49 -13.80
N PRO A 256 -17.78 5.47 -12.66
CA PRO A 256 -17.65 6.53 -11.67
C PRO A 256 -16.22 6.72 -11.17
N LYS A 257 -15.50 5.63 -10.87
CA LYS A 257 -14.08 5.66 -10.47
C LYS A 257 -13.19 6.42 -11.47
N LEU A 258 -13.47 6.30 -12.77
CA LEU A 258 -12.74 7.02 -13.82
C LEU A 258 -13.01 8.53 -13.75
N HIS A 259 -14.28 8.92 -13.67
CA HIS A 259 -14.66 10.33 -13.57
C HIS A 259 -14.07 10.99 -12.31
N LEU A 260 -14.16 10.31 -11.16
CA LEU A 260 -13.59 10.79 -9.90
C LEU A 260 -12.09 11.02 -10.01
N TRP A 261 -11.37 10.09 -10.65
CA TRP A 261 -9.94 10.25 -10.87
C TRP A 261 -9.62 11.42 -11.81
N LEU A 262 -10.40 11.61 -12.88
CA LEU A 262 -10.13 12.67 -13.86
C LEU A 262 -10.43 14.07 -13.34
N TYR A 263 -11.51 14.23 -12.59
CA TYR A 263 -12.08 15.53 -12.24
C TYR A 263 -11.94 15.90 -10.78
N HIS A 264 -11.74 14.95 -9.86
CA HIS A 264 -11.77 15.23 -8.43
C HIS A 264 -10.46 14.90 -7.70
N ILE A 265 -9.52 14.16 -8.30
CA ILE A 265 -8.25 13.85 -7.64
C ILE A 265 -7.38 15.10 -7.44
N ILE A 266 -7.34 15.99 -8.44
CA ILE A 266 -6.51 17.21 -8.39
C ILE A 266 -7.05 18.15 -7.31
N ASP A 267 -8.36 18.39 -7.30
CA ASP A 267 -9.02 19.19 -6.26
C ASP A 267 -8.79 18.59 -4.87
N SER A 268 -8.86 17.25 -4.75
CA SER A 268 -8.58 16.55 -3.49
C SER A 268 -7.14 16.76 -3.03
N ILE A 269 -6.17 16.73 -3.95
CA ILE A 269 -4.76 16.99 -3.62
C ILE A 269 -4.57 18.42 -3.15
N GLN A 270 -5.20 19.38 -3.82
CA GLN A 270 -5.10 20.81 -3.47
C GLN A 270 -5.74 21.12 -2.11
N LEU A 271 -6.85 20.46 -1.78
CA LEU A 271 -7.57 20.69 -0.52
C LEU A 271 -7.02 19.90 0.67
N TYR A 272 -6.62 18.65 0.45
CA TYR A 272 -6.32 17.68 1.51
C TYR A 272 -4.86 17.19 1.53
N GLY A 273 -4.06 17.61 0.56
CA GLY A 273 -2.64 17.26 0.47
C GLY A 273 -2.41 15.94 -0.27
N VAL A 274 -1.38 15.20 0.13
CA VAL A 274 -0.92 14.03 -0.65
C VAL A 274 -1.87 12.85 -0.55
N ILE A 275 -2.04 12.11 -1.65
CA ILE A 275 -2.93 10.95 -1.75
C ILE A 275 -2.63 9.88 -0.69
N ASN A 276 -1.35 9.68 -0.37
CA ASN A 276 -0.94 8.73 0.67
C ASN A 276 -1.48 9.09 2.07
N GLY A 277 -1.82 10.35 2.31
CA GLY A 277 -2.39 10.81 3.58
C GLY A 277 -3.82 10.31 3.81
N TYR A 278 -4.49 9.80 2.77
CA TYR A 278 -5.91 9.49 2.84
C TYR A 278 -6.35 8.21 2.12
N THR A 279 -5.47 7.21 2.07
CA THR A 279 -5.82 5.88 1.55
C THR A 279 -6.37 4.94 2.62
N THR A 280 -7.27 4.03 2.24
CA THR A 280 -7.86 3.03 3.13
C THR A 280 -6.92 1.85 3.43
N GLU A 281 -5.79 1.71 2.73
CA GLU A 281 -4.91 0.54 2.76
C GLU A 281 -4.48 0.12 4.18
N THR A 282 -4.08 1.08 5.01
CA THR A 282 -3.72 0.84 6.42
C THR A 282 -4.93 0.35 7.22
N TYR A 283 -6.07 0.99 7.04
CA TYR A 283 -7.30 0.66 7.77
C TYR A 283 -7.85 -0.71 7.39
N GLU A 284 -7.82 -1.09 6.11
CA GLU A 284 -8.20 -2.43 5.64
C GLU A 284 -7.28 -3.51 6.21
N SER A 285 -5.98 -3.24 6.27
CA SER A 285 -5.00 -4.15 6.89
C SER A 285 -5.27 -4.35 8.38
N LEU A 286 -5.54 -3.26 9.11
CA LEU A 286 -5.91 -3.31 10.52
C LEU A 286 -7.27 -4.02 10.73
N HIS A 287 -8.26 -3.72 9.89
CA HIS A 287 -9.58 -4.32 9.97
C HIS A 287 -9.54 -5.83 9.71
N LYS A 288 -8.68 -6.29 8.78
CA LYS A 288 -8.39 -7.72 8.59
C LYS A 288 -7.89 -8.36 9.89
N ASN A 289 -6.86 -7.77 10.50
CA ASN A 289 -6.19 -8.33 11.67
C ASN A 289 -7.02 -8.27 12.95
N PHE A 290 -7.70 -7.14 13.19
CA PHE A 290 -8.38 -6.87 14.46
C PHE A 290 -9.88 -7.18 14.44
N VAL A 291 -10.51 -7.29 13.26
CA VAL A 291 -11.95 -7.58 13.18
C VAL A 291 -12.21 -8.87 12.44
N LYS A 292 -11.81 -8.98 11.17
CA LYS A 292 -12.20 -10.10 10.30
C LYS A 292 -11.66 -11.44 10.82
N ILE A 293 -10.37 -11.50 11.19
CA ILE A 293 -9.76 -12.73 11.73
C ILE A 293 -10.39 -13.13 13.08
N PRO A 294 -10.43 -12.26 14.12
CA PRO A 294 -11.09 -12.61 15.38
C PRO A 294 -12.57 -12.95 15.23
N TYR A 295 -13.28 -12.29 14.32
CA TYR A 295 -14.70 -12.59 14.03
C TYR A 295 -14.89 -14.00 13.48
N ARG A 296 -14.05 -14.43 12.54
CA ARG A 296 -14.09 -15.79 11.97
C ARG A 296 -13.82 -16.87 13.03
N ILE A 297 -12.97 -16.58 14.01
CA ILE A 297 -12.65 -17.49 15.14
C ILE A 297 -13.81 -17.53 16.16
N SER A 298 -14.58 -16.45 16.27
CA SER A 298 -15.68 -16.34 17.24
C SER A 298 -16.84 -17.30 16.92
N ASN A 299 -17.64 -17.62 17.95
CA ASN A 299 -18.89 -18.37 17.75
C ASN A 299 -20.08 -17.48 17.33
N LYS A 300 -19.83 -16.20 17.02
CA LYS A 300 -20.80 -15.19 16.58
C LYS A 300 -21.89 -14.81 17.59
N LYS A 301 -21.77 -15.18 18.87
CA LYS A 301 -22.64 -14.73 19.98
C LYS A 301 -21.91 -13.72 20.86
N ASN A 302 -22.52 -12.59 21.23
CA ASN A 302 -21.84 -11.55 22.03
C ASN A 302 -20.46 -11.16 21.43
N ILE A 303 -20.47 -10.87 20.13
CA ILE A 303 -19.27 -10.76 19.26
C ILE A 303 -18.24 -9.80 19.84
N GLU A 304 -18.65 -8.61 20.30
CA GLU A 304 -17.73 -7.56 20.77
C GLU A 304 -16.79 -8.05 21.87
N SER A 305 -17.33 -8.73 22.89
CA SER A 305 -16.52 -9.29 23.99
C SER A 305 -15.54 -10.34 23.48
N GLN A 306 -15.95 -11.18 22.53
CA GLN A 306 -15.08 -12.20 21.94
C GLN A 306 -13.96 -11.60 21.09
N LEU A 307 -14.26 -10.58 20.28
CA LEU A 307 -13.25 -9.86 19.51
C LEU A 307 -12.21 -9.25 20.44
N LEU A 308 -12.65 -8.48 21.44
CA LEU A 308 -11.77 -7.85 22.42
C LEU A 308 -10.91 -8.85 23.18
N GLN A 309 -11.49 -9.97 23.63
CA GLN A 309 -10.74 -11.03 24.30
C GLN A 309 -9.73 -11.71 23.37
N THR A 310 -10.09 -11.95 22.11
CA THR A 310 -9.20 -12.60 21.14
C THR A 310 -8.03 -11.69 20.78
N ILE A 311 -8.30 -10.42 20.50
CA ILE A 311 -7.27 -9.40 20.26
C ILE A 311 -6.36 -9.28 21.48
N ARG A 312 -6.93 -9.21 22.69
CA ARG A 312 -6.15 -9.17 23.94
C ARG A 312 -5.26 -10.41 24.08
N ARG A 313 -5.77 -11.61 23.81
CA ARG A 313 -4.98 -12.86 23.84
C ARG A 313 -3.89 -12.86 22.77
N GLN A 314 -4.17 -12.40 21.56
CA GLN A 314 -3.18 -12.27 20.49
C GLN A 314 -2.10 -11.26 20.84
N ALA A 315 -2.45 -10.11 21.40
CA ALA A 315 -1.50 -9.09 21.84
C ALA A 315 -0.64 -9.61 23.00
N ILE A 316 -1.25 -10.26 24.00
CA ILE A 316 -0.54 -10.92 25.10
C ILE A 316 0.39 -12.00 24.54
N SER A 317 -0.10 -12.86 23.63
CA SER A 317 0.70 -13.89 22.97
C SER A 317 1.82 -13.30 22.13
N SER A 318 1.63 -12.15 21.47
CA SER A 318 2.69 -11.48 20.71
C SER A 318 3.76 -10.88 21.62
N ILE A 319 3.36 -10.35 22.78
CA ILE A 319 4.31 -9.87 23.79
C ILE A 319 5.06 -11.06 24.37
N PHE A 320 4.37 -12.16 24.69
CA PHE A 320 5.00 -13.38 25.19
C PHE A 320 5.77 -14.14 24.12
N SER A 321 5.48 -14.01 22.83
CA SER A 321 6.27 -14.58 21.73
C SER A 321 7.52 -13.74 21.49
N GLN A 322 7.41 -12.41 21.60
CA GLN A 322 8.55 -11.50 21.66
C GLN A 322 9.40 -11.71 22.93
N GLN A 323 8.78 -12.06 24.06
CA GLN A 323 9.47 -12.43 25.31
C GLN A 323 9.92 -13.90 25.33
N SER A 324 9.33 -14.82 24.57
CA SER A 324 9.79 -16.22 24.46
C SER A 324 10.83 -16.42 23.36
N VAL A 325 11.24 -15.34 22.68
CA VAL A 325 12.62 -15.23 22.17
C VAL A 325 13.64 -15.22 23.33
N ILE A 326 13.23 -14.89 24.57
CA ILE A 326 14.09 -14.84 25.77
C ILE A 326 13.97 -16.12 26.63
N THR A 327 13.00 -16.99 26.39
CA THR A 327 12.85 -18.27 27.14
C THR A 327 12.62 -19.45 26.21
N LYS A 328 13.67 -19.87 25.48
CA LYS A 328 13.73 -21.19 24.87
C LYS A 328 14.71 -22.07 25.64
N THR A 329 14.29 -23.31 25.88
CA THR A 329 15.13 -24.46 26.25
C THR A 329 16.49 -24.39 25.52
N PRO A 330 17.63 -24.61 26.20
CA PRO A 330 18.94 -24.25 25.64
C PRO A 330 19.27 -25.11 24.42
N TYR A 331 19.11 -24.54 23.23
CA TYR A 331 19.65 -25.10 22.00
C TYR A 331 21.17 -24.89 22.00
N MET A 332 21.92 -25.98 21.81
CA MET A 332 23.36 -26.00 22.00
C MET A 332 24.08 -25.19 20.91
N TYR A 333 24.51 -23.97 21.24
CA TYR A 333 25.38 -23.17 20.39
C TYR A 333 26.61 -24.00 19.97
N ARG A 334 26.84 -24.14 18.66
CA ARG A 334 28.05 -24.79 18.14
C ARG A 334 29.15 -23.75 18.01
N PHE A 335 29.98 -23.65 19.03
CA PHE A 335 31.19 -22.84 19.01
C PHE A 335 32.30 -23.58 18.25
N SER A 336 33.10 -22.83 17.49
CA SER A 336 34.31 -23.36 16.87
C SER A 336 35.51 -23.31 17.83
N THR A 337 36.74 -23.31 17.30
CA THR A 337 37.94 -23.27 18.12
C THR A 337 37.98 -22.00 18.98
N LYS A 338 38.29 -22.19 20.27
CA LYS A 338 38.53 -21.10 21.22
C LYS A 338 39.81 -20.38 20.81
N LEU A 339 39.71 -19.08 20.57
CA LEU A 339 40.83 -18.21 20.22
C LEU A 339 41.53 -17.67 21.45
N PHE A 340 40.74 -17.17 22.42
CA PHE A 340 41.26 -16.49 23.60
C PHE A 340 40.47 -16.87 24.85
N GLU A 341 41.15 -16.86 25.98
CA GLU A 341 40.56 -17.00 27.31
C GLU A 341 41.34 -16.13 28.28
N PHE A 342 40.65 -15.24 28.98
CA PHE A 342 41.26 -14.31 29.93
C PHE A 342 40.27 -13.95 31.05
N SER A 343 40.78 -13.49 32.19
CA SER A 343 39.94 -12.93 33.26
C SER A 343 39.48 -11.53 32.87
N LEU A 344 38.19 -11.22 33.08
CA LEU A 344 37.64 -9.89 32.80
C LEU A 344 38.40 -8.78 33.55
N LYS A 345 38.86 -9.05 34.77
CA LYS A 345 39.69 -8.11 35.57
C LYS A 345 41.02 -7.74 34.89
N ASN A 346 41.56 -8.65 34.10
CA ASN A 346 42.83 -8.47 33.39
C ASN A 346 42.61 -8.18 31.89
N ALA A 347 41.40 -7.83 31.45
CA ALA A 347 41.07 -7.64 30.04
C ALA A 347 41.99 -6.62 29.37
N ASN A 348 42.22 -5.46 30.00
CA ASN A 348 43.10 -4.41 29.45
C ASN A 348 44.56 -4.89 29.32
N LEU A 349 45.07 -5.65 30.29
CA LEU A 349 46.42 -6.24 30.21
C LEU A 349 46.49 -7.23 29.05
N PHE A 350 45.50 -8.11 28.93
CA PHE A 350 45.42 -9.10 27.86
C PHE A 350 45.35 -8.45 26.47
N PHE A 351 44.52 -7.40 26.30
CA PHE A 351 44.41 -6.68 25.03
C PHE A 351 45.72 -6.01 24.63
N ASN A 352 46.45 -5.45 25.59
CA ASN A 352 47.75 -4.85 25.35
C ASN A 352 48.80 -5.90 24.94
N GLU A 353 48.84 -7.05 25.62
CA GLU A 353 49.74 -8.16 25.26
C GLU A 353 49.46 -8.70 23.85
N LYS A 354 48.19 -8.78 23.45
CA LYS A 354 47.79 -9.37 22.16
C LYS A 354 47.72 -8.38 21.01
N LYS A 355 47.89 -7.07 21.26
CA LYS A 355 47.78 -6.00 20.26
C LYS A 355 48.61 -6.24 19.00
N GLY A 356 49.82 -6.79 19.12
CA GLY A 356 50.70 -7.11 17.98
C GLY A 356 50.42 -8.44 17.27
N SER A 357 49.57 -9.30 17.84
CA SER A 357 49.31 -10.67 17.37
C SER A 357 47.93 -10.87 16.72
N VAL A 358 47.10 -9.81 16.70
CA VAL A 358 45.72 -9.84 16.19
C VAL A 358 45.53 -8.79 15.10
N ASP A 359 44.57 -9.04 14.19
CA ASP A 359 44.31 -8.15 13.06
C ASP A 359 43.69 -6.80 13.49
N SER A 360 43.70 -5.83 12.57
CA SER A 360 43.23 -4.46 12.85
C SER A 360 41.77 -4.39 13.30
N LYS A 361 40.89 -5.32 12.88
CA LYS A 361 39.49 -5.33 13.34
C LYS A 361 39.36 -5.95 14.71
N MET A 362 40.14 -6.99 15.02
CA MET A 362 40.23 -7.51 16.39
C MET A 362 40.79 -6.46 17.35
N GLN A 363 41.74 -5.63 16.92
CA GLN A 363 42.24 -4.51 17.72
C GLN A 363 41.12 -3.48 18.02
N ILE A 364 40.29 -3.15 17.01
CA ILE A 364 39.11 -2.30 17.21
C ILE A 364 38.09 -2.97 18.15
N GLY A 365 37.87 -4.28 17.99
CA GLY A 365 37.01 -5.05 18.88
C GLY A 365 37.49 -5.02 20.33
N PHE A 366 38.79 -5.21 20.56
CA PHE A 366 39.39 -5.13 21.89
C PHE A 366 39.31 -3.74 22.50
N SER A 367 39.51 -2.67 21.72
CA SER A 367 39.41 -1.30 22.25
C SER A 367 38.00 -0.90 22.65
N LYS A 368 36.98 -1.55 22.07
CA LYS A 368 35.55 -1.31 22.36
C LYS A 368 34.92 -2.36 23.26
N PHE A 369 35.62 -3.44 23.57
CA PHE A 369 35.05 -4.61 24.25
C PHE A 369 34.41 -4.26 25.60
N LEU A 370 35.13 -3.53 26.47
CA LEU A 370 34.63 -3.18 27.80
C LEU A 370 33.46 -2.19 27.74
N GLU A 371 33.55 -1.16 26.90
CA GLU A 371 32.47 -0.18 26.69
C GLU A 371 31.19 -0.86 26.19
N CYS A 372 31.30 -1.78 25.23
CA CYS A 372 30.15 -2.53 24.74
C CYS A 372 29.61 -3.53 25.77
N LEU A 373 30.48 -4.12 26.59
CA LEU A 373 30.07 -5.00 27.67
C LEU A 373 29.26 -4.21 28.72
N ASP A 374 29.74 -3.04 29.14
CA ASP A 374 29.04 -2.18 30.11
C ASP A 374 27.65 -1.78 29.59
N LEU A 375 27.56 -1.30 28.34
CA LEU A 375 26.28 -0.99 27.68
C LEU A 375 25.32 -2.19 27.64
N TYR A 376 25.85 -3.40 27.43
CA TYR A 376 25.05 -4.62 27.43
C TYR A 376 24.55 -4.98 28.83
N LEU A 377 25.37 -4.80 29.87
CA LEU A 377 24.98 -5.08 31.25
C LEU A 377 23.94 -4.07 31.76
N ASP A 378 24.06 -2.80 31.38
CA ASP A 378 23.06 -1.77 31.67
C ASP A 378 21.68 -2.14 31.10
N LEU A 379 21.63 -2.72 29.89
CA LEU A 379 20.38 -3.21 29.28
C LEU A 379 19.74 -4.37 30.05
N LEU A 380 20.53 -5.16 30.77
CA LEU A 380 20.07 -6.34 31.49
C LEU A 380 19.65 -6.04 32.95
N ASN A 381 19.83 -4.81 33.44
CA ASN A 381 19.55 -4.42 34.84
C ASN A 381 20.24 -5.32 35.89
N ASP A 382 21.39 -5.93 35.57
CA ASP A 382 22.09 -6.86 36.46
C ASP A 382 23.54 -6.40 36.75
N PRO A 383 23.87 -5.92 37.97
CA PRO A 383 25.10 -5.15 38.19
C PRO A 383 26.27 -5.94 38.77
N LYS A 384 26.36 -7.29 38.67
CA LYS A 384 27.46 -8.04 39.31
C LYS A 384 28.10 -9.12 38.45
N ILE A 385 29.01 -8.70 37.56
CA ILE A 385 29.96 -9.59 36.87
C ILE A 385 31.38 -9.30 37.39
N ASP A 386 31.63 -9.62 38.65
CA ASP A 386 32.97 -9.52 39.23
C ASP A 386 33.59 -10.92 39.33
N ASN A 387 34.73 -11.13 38.64
CA ASN A 387 35.49 -12.39 38.50
C ASN A 387 35.14 -13.33 37.34
N SER A 388 34.41 -12.88 36.32
CA SER A 388 34.11 -13.75 35.17
C SER A 388 35.31 -13.99 34.25
N GLN A 389 35.39 -15.22 33.72
CA GLN A 389 36.28 -15.55 32.61
C GLN A 389 35.60 -15.23 31.28
N VAL A 390 36.33 -14.54 30.40
CA VAL A 390 35.91 -14.26 29.03
C VAL A 390 36.53 -15.30 28.11
N LYS A 391 35.71 -15.93 27.27
CA LYS A 391 36.14 -16.85 26.22
C LYS A 391 35.70 -16.31 24.86
N ILE A 392 36.65 -16.17 23.93
CA ILE A 392 36.38 -15.75 22.55
C ILE A 392 36.59 -16.94 21.63
N PHE A 393 35.58 -17.25 20.82
CA PHE A 393 35.60 -18.34 19.84
C PHE A 393 35.72 -17.79 18.43
N GLY A 394 36.32 -18.56 17.52
CA GLY A 394 36.51 -18.13 16.12
C GLY A 394 35.18 -17.91 15.39
N SER A 395 34.15 -18.65 15.77
CA SER A 395 32.78 -18.52 15.29
C SER A 395 31.78 -19.20 16.19
N VAL A 396 30.52 -18.78 16.08
CA VAL A 396 29.35 -19.46 16.63
C VAL A 396 28.30 -19.61 15.55
N THR A 397 27.77 -20.82 15.39
CA THR A 397 26.56 -21.04 14.58
C THR A 397 25.35 -20.80 15.47
N ILE A 398 24.55 -19.78 15.13
CA ILE A 398 23.31 -19.43 15.83
C ILE A 398 22.10 -20.18 15.24
N GLU A 399 20.96 -20.15 15.92
CA GLU A 399 19.79 -21.03 15.68
C GLU A 399 19.29 -21.06 14.24
N ASN A 400 19.39 -19.95 13.51
CA ASN A 400 18.93 -19.83 12.11
C ASN A 400 19.96 -20.30 11.08
N GLY A 401 21.03 -20.99 11.51
CA GLY A 401 22.14 -21.43 10.65
C GLY A 401 23.14 -20.32 10.30
N THR A 402 22.91 -19.09 10.74
CA THR A 402 23.86 -17.99 10.57
C THR A 402 25.12 -18.26 11.38
N ILE A 403 26.27 -17.92 10.83
CA ILE A 403 27.56 -18.09 11.50
C ILE A 403 28.10 -16.70 11.82
N VAL A 404 28.17 -16.36 13.11
CA VAL A 404 28.87 -15.16 13.59
C VAL A 404 30.33 -15.52 13.77
N ARG A 405 31.26 -14.78 13.17
CA ARG A 405 32.71 -15.06 13.22
C ARG A 405 33.46 -13.93 13.90
N ALA A 406 34.44 -14.29 14.73
CA ALA A 406 35.41 -13.34 15.29
C ALA A 406 36.62 -13.13 14.37
N THR A 407 36.83 -14.01 13.39
CA THR A 407 37.96 -13.97 12.45
C THR A 407 37.56 -13.37 11.10
N ASN A 408 38.42 -12.51 10.53
CA ASN A 408 38.20 -11.86 9.25
C ASN A 408 38.40 -12.75 8.01
N SER A 409 38.92 -13.96 8.18
CA SER A 409 39.27 -14.88 7.09
C SER A 409 38.38 -16.13 7.08
N TYR A 410 37.72 -16.39 5.97
CA TYR A 410 37.15 -17.70 5.64
C TYR A 410 37.91 -18.25 4.43
N HIS A 411 38.65 -19.35 4.60
CA HIS A 411 39.55 -19.91 3.56
C HIS A 411 40.45 -18.86 2.89
N ASN A 412 41.16 -18.05 3.69
CA ASN A 412 42.07 -16.99 3.22
C ASN A 412 41.43 -15.89 2.36
N LYS A 413 40.09 -15.73 2.40
CA LYS A 413 39.37 -14.62 1.76
C LYS A 413 38.59 -13.79 2.79
N SER A 414 38.52 -12.48 2.56
CA SER A 414 37.68 -11.56 3.31
C SER A 414 36.20 -11.80 2.98
N TRP A 415 35.38 -12.09 3.99
CA TRP A 415 33.95 -12.37 3.82
C TRP A 415 33.11 -11.40 4.66
N PHE A 416 31.97 -10.95 4.10
CA PHE A 416 30.97 -10.13 4.79
C PHE A 416 29.59 -10.79 4.61
N SER A 417 28.80 -10.95 5.67
CA SER A 417 27.39 -11.34 5.57
C SER A 417 26.49 -10.26 6.17
N ASN A 418 25.76 -9.56 5.31
CA ASN A 418 24.60 -8.77 5.75
C ASN A 418 23.45 -9.75 5.99
N VAL A 419 23.05 -9.93 7.25
CA VAL A 419 21.89 -10.76 7.61
C VAL A 419 20.64 -9.93 7.37
N ALA A 420 19.83 -10.31 6.37
CA ALA A 420 18.49 -9.79 6.17
C ALA A 420 17.48 -10.84 6.68
N ILE A 421 16.52 -10.40 7.50
CA ILE A 421 15.45 -11.25 8.04
C ILE A 421 14.25 -11.14 7.08
N SER A 422 13.87 -12.25 6.45
CA SER A 422 12.66 -12.36 5.61
C SER A 422 11.49 -12.93 6.41
N MET A 423 10.31 -12.31 6.32
CA MET A 423 9.05 -12.85 6.87
C MET A 423 8.18 -13.49 5.77
N ASN A 424 7.40 -14.49 6.17
CA ASN A 424 6.71 -15.47 5.33
C ASN A 424 5.43 -14.91 4.66
N SER A 425 5.10 -15.40 3.46
CA SER A 425 4.16 -14.80 2.49
C SER A 425 2.85 -15.56 2.27
N GLU A 426 2.43 -16.40 3.21
CA GLU A 426 1.20 -17.19 3.12
C GLU A 426 0.19 -16.64 4.11
N GLU A 427 -0.87 -15.97 3.62
CA GLU A 427 -2.21 -15.77 4.24
C GLU A 427 -2.94 -14.52 3.68
N LEU A 428 -3.19 -14.52 2.37
CA LEU A 428 -3.87 -13.41 1.68
C LEU A 428 -5.11 -13.92 0.93
N GLU A 429 -6.12 -14.36 1.68
CA GLU A 429 -7.44 -14.68 1.12
C GLU A 429 -8.59 -13.81 1.65
N ASP A 430 -9.48 -13.58 0.68
CA ASP A 430 -10.81 -12.99 0.65
C ASP A 430 -10.90 -11.49 0.84
N TYR A 431 -11.00 -10.72 -0.26
CA TYR A 431 -12.08 -9.75 -0.50
C TYR A 431 -12.36 -9.61 -2.00
N ILE A 432 -13.64 -9.40 -2.32
CA ILE A 432 -14.20 -9.26 -3.66
C ILE A 432 -14.71 -7.83 -3.72
N SER A 433 -14.22 -7.03 -4.68
CA SER A 433 -14.80 -5.73 -4.99
C SER A 433 -15.05 -5.61 -6.49
N ASP A 434 -16.29 -5.89 -6.89
CA ASP A 434 -17.16 -4.99 -7.65
C ASP A 434 -18.60 -5.51 -7.55
#